data_AF-A0A7X2XV16-F1
#
_entry.id   AF-A0A7X2XV16-F1
#
_cell.length_a   1.000
_cell.length_b   1.000
_cell.length_c   1.000
_cell.angle_alpha   90.00
_cell.angle_beta   90.00
_cell.angle_gamma   90.00
#
_symmetry.space_group_name_H-M   'P 1'
#
loop_
_entity.id
_entity.type
_entity.pdbx_description
1 polymer ?
#
loop_
_entity_poly.entity_id
_entity_poly.type
_entity_poly.pdbx_seq_one_letter_code
_entity_poly.pdbx_strand_id
1 'polypeptide(L)'
;MKLVIKHIVIINSEHVLANKFEFGELSNIFLSDDNEVDKSSLLKSICFTLGGDDRPFTSGWDYQHHVFQIERDIHGQSLTIQRFNKVF
;
A
#
# COMPACT_ATOMS: atom_id res chain seq x y z
N MET A 1 8.80 2.38 19.25
CA MET A 1 8.45 3.24 18.10
C MET A 1 7.09 2.77 17.58
N LYS A 2 6.10 3.65 17.45
CA LYS A 2 4.77 3.30 16.91
C LYS A 2 4.59 4.03 15.58
N LEU A 3 4.30 3.27 14.52
CA LEU A 3 3.91 3.78 13.21
C LEU A 3 2.43 3.47 13.04
N VAL A 4 1.63 4.48 12.70
CA VAL A 4 0.19 4.31 12.40
C VAL A 4 -0.05 4.72 10.96
N ILE A 5 -0.53 3.79 10.14
CA ILE A 5 -0.92 4.08 8.77
C ILE A 5 -2.33 4.68 8.79
N LYS A 6 -2.50 5.87 8.20
CA LYS A 6 -3.80 6.55 8.12
C LYS A 6 -4.54 6.16 6.85
N HIS A 7 -3.85 6.17 5.72
CA HIS A 7 -4.39 5.66 4.47
C HIS A 7 -3.27 5.27 3.51
N ILE A 8 -3.62 4.48 2.50
CA ILE A 8 -2.79 4.22 1.33
C ILE A 8 -3.54 4.63 0.06
N VAL A 9 -2.84 5.29 -0.85
CA VAL A 9 -3.30 5.55 -2.22
C VAL A 9 -2.48 4.68 -3.16
N ILE A 10 -3.18 3.92 -4.01
CA ILE A 10 -2.59 3.10 -5.05
C ILE A 10 -3.03 3.69 -6.38
N ILE A 11 -2.07 4.21 -7.14
CA ILE A 11 -2.31 4.87 -8.42
C ILE A 11 -1.79 3.96 -9.51
N ASN A 12 -2.66 3.55 -10.43
CA ASN A 12 -2.26 2.88 -11.66
C ASN A 12 -1.93 3.95 -12.71
N SER A 13 -0.66 4.06 -13.08
CA SER A 13 -0.19 5.10 -14.02
C SER A 13 -0.60 4.84 -15.46
N GLU A 14 -0.93 3.60 -15.83
CA GLU A 14 -1.35 3.23 -17.19
C GLU A 14 -2.82 3.54 -17.45
N HIS A 15 -3.67 3.31 -16.45
CA HIS A 15 -5.12 3.43 -16.58
C HIS A 15 -5.71 4.71 -15.97
N VAL A 16 -4.88 5.59 -15.38
CA VAL A 16 -5.32 6.84 -14.72
C VAL A 16 -6.39 6.54 -13.65
N LEU A 17 -6.18 5.47 -12.90
CA LEU A 17 -7.06 5.04 -11.80
C LEU A 17 -6.33 5.18 -10.47
N ALA A 18 -7.02 5.67 -9.45
CA ALA A 18 -6.48 5.79 -8.10
C ALA A 18 -7.48 5.23 -7.08
N ASN A 19 -7.02 4.27 -6.29
CA ASN A 19 -7.78 3.70 -5.18
C ASN A 19 -7.20 4.19 -3.86
N LYS A 20 -8.07 4.69 -2.96
CA LYS A 20 -7.69 5.10 -1.61
C LYS A 20 -8.32 4.16 -0.60
N PHE A 21 -7.49 3.62 0.29
CA PHE A 21 -7.91 2.79 1.42
C PHE A 21 -7.62 3.53 2.72
N GLU A 22 -8.67 3.88 3.46
CA GLU A 22 -8.58 4.58 4.74
C GLU A 22 -8.65 3.58 5.89
N PHE A 23 -7.83 3.78 6.93
CA PHE A 23 -7.81 2.92 8.10
C PHE A 23 -8.33 3.67 9.32
N GLY A 24 -9.25 3.04 10.04
CA GLY A 24 -9.72 3.50 11.33
C GLY A 24 -8.66 3.33 12.42
N GLU A 25 -8.85 4.03 13.55
CA GLU A 25 -7.89 4.04 14.66
C GLU A 25 -7.88 2.75 15.49
N LEU A 26 -8.90 1.90 15.29
CA LEU A 26 -9.10 0.63 15.99
C LEU A 26 -8.87 -0.55 15.03
N SER A 27 -9.53 -1.67 15.28
CA SER A 27 -9.48 -2.84 14.41
C SER A 27 -10.07 -2.52 13.04
N ASN A 28 -9.31 -2.86 11.99
CA ASN A 28 -9.74 -2.77 10.60
C ASN A 28 -9.98 -4.19 10.06
N ILE A 29 -11.02 -4.38 9.26
CA ILE A 29 -11.37 -5.68 8.67
C ILE A 29 -11.37 -5.53 7.14
N PHE A 30 -10.61 -6.38 6.45
CA PHE A 30 -10.56 -6.42 4.99
C PHE A 30 -11.41 -7.57 4.47
N LEU A 31 -12.47 -7.23 3.75
CA LEU A 31 -13.36 -8.18 3.11
C LEU A 31 -13.17 -8.12 1.58
N SER A 32 -13.34 -9.25 0.91
CA SER A 32 -13.44 -9.30 -0.55
C SER A 32 -14.45 -10.37 -0.91
N ASP A 33 -15.14 -10.17 -2.03
CA ASP A 33 -16.19 -11.06 -2.50
C ASP A 33 -15.64 -12.36 -3.08
N ASP A 34 -14.35 -12.40 -3.43
CA ASP A 34 -13.67 -13.59 -3.98
C ASP A 34 -12.22 -13.74 -3.45
N ASN A 35 -11.68 -14.96 -3.52
CA ASN A 35 -10.36 -15.37 -3.03
C ASN A 35 -9.19 -14.78 -3.83
N GLU A 36 -9.43 -14.31 -5.06
CA GLU A 36 -8.40 -13.75 -5.94
C GLU A 36 -8.32 -12.22 -5.91
N VAL A 37 -9.20 -11.56 -5.15
CA VAL A 37 -9.37 -10.11 -5.25
C VAL A 37 -8.75 -9.37 -4.05
N ASP A 38 -7.71 -8.60 -4.36
CA ASP A 38 -7.21 -7.37 -3.71
C ASP A 38 -6.68 -7.38 -2.27
N LYS A 39 -7.03 -8.36 -1.42
CA LYS A 39 -6.58 -8.37 -0.02
C LYS A 39 -5.06 -8.54 0.12
N SER A 40 -4.49 -9.52 -0.59
CA SER A 40 -3.04 -9.76 -0.56
C SER A 40 -2.27 -8.63 -1.25
N SER A 41 -2.80 -8.10 -2.34
CA SER A 41 -2.22 -6.96 -3.08
C SER A 41 -2.16 -5.69 -2.22
N LEU A 42 -3.18 -5.40 -1.42
CA LEU A 42 -3.18 -4.27 -0.49
C LEU A 42 -2.07 -4.41 0.57
N LEU A 43 -1.92 -5.60 1.18
CA LEU A 43 -0.87 -5.85 2.17
C LEU A 43 0.54 -5.79 1.55
N LYS A 44 0.73 -6.37 0.36
CA LYS A 44 1.98 -6.29 -0.40
C LYS A 44 2.34 -4.83 -0.70
N SER A 45 1.38 -4.03 -1.13
CA SER A 45 1.53 -2.61 -1.41
C SER A 45 1.99 -1.84 -0.17
N ILE A 46 1.40 -2.12 1.00
CA ILE A 46 1.82 -1.51 2.26
C ILE A 46 3.26 -1.87 2.59
N CYS A 47 3.60 -3.16 2.60
CA CYS A 47 4.94 -3.65 2.92
C CYS A 47 5.99 -3.07 1.97
N PHE A 48 5.72 -3.11 0.67
CA PHE A 48 6.60 -2.57 -0.36
C PHE A 48 6.81 -1.08 -0.20
N THR A 49 5.75 -0.28 0.00
CA THR A 49 5.89 1.17 0.18
C THR A 49 6.75 1.52 1.40
N LEU A 50 6.64 0.73 2.48
CA LEU A 50 7.44 0.90 3.70
C LEU A 50 8.91 0.46 3.58
N GLY A 51 9.35 -0.03 2.42
CA GLY A 51 10.73 -0.47 2.17
C GLY A 51 10.91 -1.98 2.17
N GLY A 52 9.82 -2.76 2.22
CA GLY A 52 9.86 -4.21 2.04
C GLY A 52 10.38 -4.61 0.67
N ASP A 53 11.00 -5.78 0.63
CA ASP A 53 11.53 -6.40 -0.59
C ASP A 53 10.40 -6.97 -1.46
N ASP A 54 10.49 -6.81 -2.78
CA ASP A 54 9.53 -7.33 -3.76
C ASP A 54 9.81 -8.77 -4.19
N ARG A 55 11.01 -9.32 -3.89
CA ARG A 55 11.39 -10.71 -4.21
C ARG A 55 10.37 -11.78 -3.78
N PRO A 56 9.65 -11.67 -2.63
CA PRO A 56 8.63 -12.64 -2.26
C PRO A 56 7.30 -12.48 -3.00
N PHE A 57 7.10 -11.39 -3.75
CA PHE A 57 5.78 -10.97 -4.24
C PHE A 57 5.61 -11.08 -5.77
N THR A 58 6.59 -11.66 -6.45
CA THR A 58 6.74 -11.64 -7.93
C THR A 58 5.66 -12.39 -8.72
N SER A 59 4.90 -13.28 -8.09
CA SER A 59 3.78 -13.96 -8.76
C SER A 59 2.56 -13.04 -8.86
N GLY A 60 2.29 -12.55 -10.07
CA GLY A 60 1.01 -11.90 -10.44
C GLY A 60 0.74 -10.51 -9.86
N TRP A 61 1.68 -9.91 -9.14
CA TRP A 61 1.53 -8.56 -8.57
C TRP A 61 2.27 -7.53 -9.41
N ASP A 62 1.52 -6.74 -10.19
CA ASP A 62 2.06 -5.70 -11.05
C ASP A 62 2.33 -4.41 -10.27
N TYR A 63 3.48 -4.31 -9.59
CA TYR A 63 3.86 -3.10 -8.87
C TYR A 63 4.58 -2.06 -9.75
N GLN A 64 5.02 -2.45 -10.94
CA GLN A 64 5.91 -1.62 -11.79
C GLN A 64 5.16 -0.45 -12.42
N HIS A 65 3.87 -0.64 -12.69
CA HIS A 65 2.99 0.38 -13.25
C HIS A 65 2.15 1.11 -12.18
N HIS A 66 2.55 0.98 -10.91
CA HIS A 66 1.83 1.59 -9.79
C HIS A 66 2.72 2.53 -8.98
N VAL A 67 2.11 3.65 -8.56
CA VAL A 67 2.64 4.52 -7.51
C VAL A 67 1.88 4.22 -6.24
N PHE A 68 2.61 3.92 -5.17
CA PHE A 68 2.03 3.69 -3.85
C PHE A 68 2.39 4.84 -2.93
N GLN A 69 1.39 5.41 -2.26
CA GLN A 69 1.58 6.51 -1.30
C GLN A 69 0.93 6.15 0.03
N ILE A 70 1.69 6.25 1.12
CA ILE A 70 1.19 6.02 2.47
C ILE A 70 1.32 7.31 3.27
N GLU A 71 0.20 7.77 3.83
CA GLU A 71 0.23 8.72 4.94
C GLU A 71 0.31 7.95 6.25
N ARG A 72 1.29 8.33 7.09
CA ARG A 72 1.55 7.69 8.37
C ARG A 72 1.85 8.70 9.47
N ASP A 73 1.44 8.36 10.68
CA ASP A 73 1.86 9.06 11.89
C ASP A 73 3.05 8.33 12.53
N ILE A 74 4.09 9.10 12.81
CA ILE A 74 5.22 8.67 13.64
C ILE A 74 5.44 9.76 14.70
N HIS A 75 5.18 9.43 15.97
CA HIS A 75 5.35 10.35 17.10
C HIS A 75 4.54 11.66 16.97
N GLY A 76 3.29 11.57 16.46
CA GLY A 76 2.43 12.74 16.29
C GLY A 76 2.77 13.60 15.07
N GLN A 77 3.72 13.16 14.24
CA GLN A 77 4.05 13.80 12.97
C GLN A 77 3.45 12.99 11.82
N SER A 78 2.56 13.63 11.07
CA SER A 78 2.09 13.08 9.80
C SER A 78 3.19 13.23 8.74
N LEU A 79 3.57 12.11 8.15
CA LEU A 79 4.56 12.00 7.10
C LEU A 79 3.95 11.21 5.95
N THR A 80 4.23 11.65 4.73
CA THR A 80 3.90 10.89 3.53
C THR A 80 5.15 10.18 3.01
N ILE A 81 5.01 8.90 2.71
CA ILE A 81 6.00 8.17 1.92
C ILE A 81 5.39 7.79 0.59
N GLN A 82 6.20 7.82 -0.45
CA GLN A 82 5.81 7.43 -1.79
C GLN A 82 6.86 6.49 -2.35
N ARG A 83 6.40 5.41 -2.97
CA ARG A 83 7.25 4.49 -3.71
C ARG A 83 6.70 4.34 -5.12
N PHE A 84 7.55 4.64 -6.08
CA PHE A 84 7.36 4.34 -7.49
C PHE A 84 8.49 3.42 -7.91
N ASN A 85 8.16 2.24 -8.45
CA ASN A 85 9.13 1.25 -8.88
C ASN A 85 10.10 0.76 -7.77
N LYS A 86 11.10 -0.03 -8.19
CA LYS A 86 12.21 -0.46 -7.36
C LYS A 86 13.13 0.74 -7.08
N VAL A 87 13.35 1.03 -5.80
CA VAL A 87 14.43 1.92 -5.38
C VAL A 87 15.64 1.00 -5.14
N PHE A 88 16.56 1.01 -6.11
CA PHE A 88 17.88 0.35 -6.18
C PHE A 88 18.07 -0.98 -5.45
#